data_AF-A0A7S4IAS0-F1
#
_entry.id   AF-A0A7S4IAS0-F1
#
_cell.length_a   1.000
_cell.length_b   1.000
_cell.length_c   1.000
_cell.angle_alpha   90.00
_cell.angle_beta   90.00
_cell.angle_gamma   90.00
#
_symmetry.space_group_name_H-M   'P 1'
#
loop_
_entity.id
_entity.type
_entity.pdbx_description
1 polymer ?
#
loop_
_entity_poly.entity_id
_entity_poly.type
_entity_poly.pdbx_seq_one_letter_code
_entity_poly.pdbx_strand_id
1 'polypeptide(L)'
;MNQYYSPNDLVDFEKDFGLPLVPIANTIGPNDPTDPGIEASLDVQYLMGVNNCSIETWVISTALTTPSGNEPFLTFLSGLSNLTQVPYLISMSYQDYEYTVSESYAQSCNQEFMAYSLQG
;
A
#
# COMPACT_ATOMS: atom_id res chain seq x y z
N MET A 1 -9.87 -3.72 -7.86
CA MET A 1 -8.88 -4.08 -8.90
C MET A 1 -7.77 -4.84 -8.19
N ASN A 2 -7.39 -6.02 -8.65
CA ASN A 2 -6.21 -6.72 -8.12
C ASN A 2 -5.00 -6.20 -8.90
N GLN A 3 -4.05 -5.57 -8.21
CA GLN A 3 -2.80 -5.09 -8.78
C GLN A 3 -1.69 -5.60 -7.87
N TYR A 4 -0.63 -6.14 -8.47
CA TYR A 4 0.49 -6.77 -7.78
C TYR A 4 1.79 -6.17 -8.29
N TYR A 5 2.86 -6.29 -7.51
CA TYR A 5 4.19 -5.89 -7.97
C TYR A 5 5.05 -7.14 -8.20
N SER A 6 5.94 -7.06 -9.17
CA SER A 6 6.94 -8.08 -9.46
C SER A 6 8.29 -7.67 -8.86
N PRO A 7 8.92 -8.48 -8.00
CA PRO A 7 10.28 -8.23 -7.54
C PRO A 7 11.31 -8.18 -8.68
N ASN A 8 11.08 -8.90 -9.77
CA ASN A 8 11.96 -8.85 -10.94
C ASN A 8 11.85 -7.48 -11.65
N ASP A 9 10.62 -6.95 -11.77
CA ASP A 9 10.39 -5.63 -12.37
C ASP A 9 11.02 -4.52 -11.52
N LEU A 10 11.00 -4.66 -10.19
CA LEU A 10 11.72 -3.76 -9.29
C LEU A 10 13.23 -3.84 -9.53
N VAL A 11 13.81 -5.04 -9.62
CA VAL A 11 15.23 -5.22 -9.88
C VAL A 11 15.64 -4.61 -11.23
N ASP A 12 14.81 -4.75 -12.25
CA ASP A 12 15.09 -4.17 -13.57
C ASP A 12 14.96 -2.64 -13.54
N PHE A 13 13.95 -2.10 -12.86
CA PHE A 13 13.84 -0.67 -12.58
C PHE A 13 15.09 -0.13 -11.85
N GLU A 14 15.54 -0.80 -10.78
CA GLU A 14 16.71 -0.37 -10.02
C GLU A 14 17.98 -0.36 -10.89
N LYS A 15 18.17 -1.34 -11.77
CA LYS A 15 19.29 -1.34 -12.72
C LYS A 15 19.19 -0.20 -13.72
N ASP A 16 18.02 -0.01 -14.33
CA ASP A 16 17.79 0.97 -15.39
C ASP A 16 18.02 2.40 -14.89
N PHE A 17 17.72 2.67 -13.61
CA PHE A 17 17.90 3.96 -12.97
C PHE A 17 19.18 4.08 -12.12
N GLY A 18 20.04 3.06 -12.11
CA GLY A 18 21.31 3.08 -11.38
C GLY A 18 21.16 3.14 -9.85
N LEU A 19 20.08 2.56 -9.32
CA LEU A 19 19.77 2.48 -7.90
C LEU A 19 20.42 1.24 -7.25
N PRO A 20 20.60 1.22 -5.91
CA PRO A 20 20.96 0.00 -5.20
C PRO A 20 19.92 -1.11 -5.42
N LEU A 21 20.37 -2.35 -5.56
CA LEU A 21 19.47 -3.51 -5.72
C LEU A 21 18.96 -3.96 -4.34
N VAL A 22 17.77 -3.51 -3.93
CA VAL A 22 17.24 -3.76 -2.59
C VAL A 22 15.85 -4.37 -2.69
N PRO A 23 15.61 -5.57 -2.14
CA PRO A 23 14.29 -6.17 -2.16
C PRO A 23 13.34 -5.44 -1.19
N ILE A 24 12.04 -5.58 -1.44
CA ILE A 24 11.00 -5.20 -0.48
C ILE A 24 11.14 -6.02 0.80
N ALA A 25 11.19 -5.35 1.94
CA ALA A 25 11.51 -5.94 3.23
C ALA A 25 10.35 -6.80 3.77
N ASN A 26 9.11 -6.40 3.48
CA ASN A 26 7.92 -7.15 3.90
C ASN A 26 6.78 -6.96 2.91
N THR A 27 6.02 -8.04 2.66
CA THR A 27 4.80 -8.00 1.85
C THR A 27 3.66 -8.60 2.67
N ILE A 28 2.70 -7.77 3.04
CA ILE A 28 1.53 -8.15 3.84
C ILE A 28 0.32 -8.21 2.92
N GLY A 29 -0.34 -9.36 2.88
CA GLY A 29 -1.48 -9.58 1.99
C GLY A 29 -1.08 -10.21 0.65
N PRO A 30 -2.03 -10.28 -0.29
CA PRO A 30 -1.84 -10.99 -1.57
C PRO A 30 -0.92 -10.24 -2.52
N ASN A 31 0.02 -10.97 -3.13
CA ASN A 31 0.86 -10.51 -4.21
C ASN A 31 1.08 -11.64 -5.22
N ASP A 32 0.54 -11.54 -6.43
CA ASP A 32 0.88 -12.43 -7.54
C ASP A 32 1.94 -11.76 -8.43
N PRO A 33 3.23 -12.09 -8.26
CA PRO A 33 4.30 -11.46 -9.02
C PRO A 33 4.30 -11.86 -10.50
N THR A 34 3.47 -12.81 -10.92
CA THR A 34 3.35 -13.23 -12.32
C THR A 34 2.33 -12.40 -13.11
N ASP A 35 1.52 -11.60 -12.42
CA ASP A 35 0.53 -10.69 -13.00
C ASP A 35 0.71 -9.26 -12.44
N PRO A 36 1.86 -8.60 -12.74
CA PRO A 36 2.14 -7.28 -12.22
C PRO A 36 1.19 -6.23 -12.82
N GLY A 37 0.76 -5.31 -11.96
CA GLY A 37 -0.11 -4.19 -12.30
C GLY A 37 0.65 -2.87 -12.39
N ILE A 38 0.18 -1.94 -13.23
CA ILE A 38 0.85 -0.64 -13.43
C ILE A 38 0.90 0.15 -12.12
N GLU A 39 -0.21 0.23 -11.38
CA GLU A 39 -0.29 1.05 -10.16
C GLU A 39 0.62 0.47 -9.05
N ALA A 40 0.53 -0.84 -8.80
CA ALA A 40 1.34 -1.48 -7.76
C ALA A 40 2.84 -1.44 -8.09
N SER A 41 3.22 -1.59 -9.37
CA SER A 41 4.61 -1.40 -9.79
C SER A 41 5.05 0.06 -9.64
N LEU A 42 4.22 1.03 -10.03
CA LEU A 42 4.51 2.45 -9.90
C LEU A 42 4.76 2.84 -8.44
N ASP A 43 3.83 2.49 -7.54
CA ASP A 43 3.91 2.80 -6.11
C ASP A 43 5.23 2.27 -5.50
N VAL A 44 5.55 1.01 -5.78
CA VAL A 44 6.75 0.35 -5.24
C VAL A 44 8.03 0.95 -5.81
N GLN A 45 8.14 1.06 -7.14
CA GLN A 45 9.35 1.51 -7.81
C GLN A 45 9.66 2.97 -7.46
N TYR A 46 8.66 3.85 -7.44
CA TYR A 46 8.89 5.26 -7.12
C TYR A 46 9.11 5.48 -5.63
N LEU A 47 8.40 4.78 -4.73
CA LEU A 47 8.67 4.91 -3.30
C LEU A 47 10.11 4.50 -2.97
N MET A 48 10.61 3.40 -3.56
CA MET A 48 12.01 2.96 -3.45
C MET A 48 12.96 3.96 -4.10
N GLY A 49 12.67 4.39 -5.32
CA GLY A 49 13.53 5.26 -6.12
C GLY A 49 13.74 6.65 -5.52
N VAL A 50 12.68 7.30 -4.99
CA VAL A 50 12.81 8.64 -4.39
C VAL A 50 13.69 8.64 -3.14
N ASN A 51 13.77 7.50 -2.44
CA ASN A 51 14.61 7.34 -1.26
C ASN A 51 15.98 6.70 -1.58
N ASN A 52 16.30 6.48 -2.86
CA ASN A 52 17.52 5.79 -3.30
C ASN A 52 17.71 4.42 -2.63
N CYS A 53 16.61 3.68 -2.46
CA CYS A 53 16.57 2.35 -1.83
C CYS A 53 17.23 2.30 -0.43
N SER A 54 17.23 3.41 0.32
CA SER A 54 17.91 3.54 1.61
C SER A 54 17.02 3.25 2.82
N ILE A 55 15.70 3.12 2.61
CA ILE A 55 14.72 2.90 3.67
C ILE A 55 14.04 1.55 3.45
N GLU A 56 13.97 0.74 4.51
CA GLU A 56 13.18 -0.50 4.50
C GLU A 56 11.73 -0.21 4.14
N THR A 57 11.28 -0.79 3.03
CA THR A 57 9.96 -0.52 2.45
C THR A 57 9.10 -1.76 2.52
N TRP A 58 7.84 -1.59 2.90
CA TRP A 58 6.83 -2.64 2.99
C TRP A 58 5.77 -2.42 1.92
N VAL A 59 5.22 -3.51 1.42
CA VAL A 59 4.02 -3.49 0.56
C VAL A 59 2.88 -4.12 1.33
N ILE A 60 1.76 -3.39 1.45
CA ILE A 60 0.57 -3.86 2.17
C ILE A 60 -0.60 -3.81 1.19
N SER A 61 -1.21 -4.96 0.95
CA SER A 61 -2.37 -5.11 0.07
C SER A 61 -3.50 -5.83 0.78
N THR A 62 -4.73 -5.52 0.38
CA THR A 62 -5.92 -6.28 0.81
C THR A 62 -6.64 -6.77 -0.43
N ALA A 63 -6.84 -8.09 -0.57
CA ALA A 63 -7.76 -8.60 -1.59
C ALA A 63 -9.12 -8.79 -0.96
N LEU A 64 -10.10 -8.00 -1.39
CA LEU A 64 -11.50 -8.34 -1.21
C LEU A 64 -12.32 -7.90 -2.41
N THR A 65 -13.24 -8.78 -2.81
CA THR A 65 -14.45 -8.42 -3.54
C THR A 65 -15.52 -8.18 -2.49
N THR A 66 -15.67 -6.95 -2.02
CA THR A 66 -16.84 -6.63 -1.21
C THR A 66 -18.02 -6.33 -2.14
N PRO A 67 -19.25 -6.79 -1.82
CA PRO A 67 -20.43 -6.56 -2.65
C PRO A 67 -20.75 -5.06 -2.87
N SER A 68 -20.22 -4.20 -2.01
CA SER A 68 -20.49 -2.77 -1.90
C SER A 68 -19.37 -1.87 -2.44
N GLY A 69 -18.33 -2.43 -3.08
CA GLY A 69 -17.32 -1.67 -3.84
C GLY A 69 -16.25 -0.95 -3.01
N ASN A 70 -16.62 -0.39 -1.85
CA ASN A 70 -15.74 0.52 -1.08
C ASN A 70 -15.08 -0.13 0.15
N GLU A 71 -15.56 -1.30 0.58
CA GLU A 71 -15.21 -1.87 1.90
C GLU A 71 -13.81 -2.52 2.09
N PRO A 72 -12.96 -2.79 1.08
CA PRO A 72 -11.60 -3.27 1.35
C PRO A 72 -10.73 -2.23 2.07
N PHE A 73 -11.04 -0.93 1.92
CA PHE A 73 -10.20 0.13 2.45
C PHE A 73 -10.28 0.27 3.97
N LEU A 74 -11.47 0.21 4.57
CA LEU A 74 -11.57 0.20 6.04
C LEU A 74 -10.90 -1.05 6.65
N THR A 75 -10.96 -2.19 5.95
CA THR A 75 -10.22 -3.40 6.34
C THR A 75 -8.71 -3.14 6.31
N PHE A 76 -8.20 -2.50 5.27
CA PHE A 76 -6.80 -2.07 5.18
C PHE A 76 -6.43 -1.15 6.36
N LEU A 77 -7.21 -0.10 6.64
CA LEU A 77 -6.94 0.84 7.72
C LEU A 77 -6.93 0.15 9.10
N SER A 78 -7.93 -0.66 9.40
CA SER A 78 -7.99 -1.43 10.65
C SER A 78 -6.83 -2.43 10.77
N GLY A 79 -6.35 -2.98 9.65
CA GLY A 79 -5.17 -3.86 9.62
C GLY A 79 -3.90 -3.12 10.06
N LEU A 80 -3.72 -1.87 9.63
CA LEU A 80 -2.59 -1.03 10.04
C LEU A 80 -2.59 -0.76 11.54
N SER A 81 -3.75 -0.40 12.10
CA SER A 81 -3.92 -0.14 13.54
C SER A 81 -3.58 -1.35 14.42
N ASN A 82 -3.60 -2.57 13.87
CA ASN A 82 -3.29 -3.81 14.58
C ASN A 82 -1.83 -4.27 14.48
N LEU A 83 -0.99 -3.57 13.72
CA LEU A 83 0.44 -3.91 13.62
C LEU A 83 1.18 -3.52 14.90
N THR A 84 2.03 -4.39 15.43
CA THR A 84 2.86 -4.10 16.61
C THR A 84 4.03 -3.16 16.32
N GLN A 85 4.45 -3.11 15.06
CA GLN A 85 5.43 -2.18 14.54
C GLN A 85 4.88 -1.59 13.26
N VAL A 86 4.71 -0.27 13.26
CA VAL A 86 4.08 0.46 12.17
C VAL A 86 5.13 1.25 11.40
N PRO A 87 5.07 1.28 10.05
CA PRO A 87 5.94 2.16 9.27
C PRO A 87 5.75 3.63 9.65
N TYR A 88 6.81 4.43 9.69
CA TYR A 88 6.68 5.87 9.99
C TYR A 88 6.01 6.67 8.86
N LEU A 89 5.99 6.12 7.65
CA LEU A 89 5.40 6.73 6.47
C LEU A 89 4.52 5.70 5.76
N ILE A 90 3.29 6.09 5.46
CA ILE A 90 2.40 5.35 4.57
C ILE A 90 2.11 6.22 3.36
N SER A 91 2.51 5.73 2.19
CA SER A 91 2.03 6.22 0.90
C SER A 91 0.89 5.33 0.45
N MET A 92 -0.24 5.91 0.05
CA MET A 92 -1.41 5.16 -0.39
C MET A 92 -2.08 5.78 -1.61
N SER A 93 -2.46 4.93 -2.55
CA SER A 93 -3.21 5.29 -3.76
C SER A 93 -4.61 4.69 -3.68
N TYR A 94 -5.52 5.40 -2.99
CA TYR A 94 -6.93 5.02 -2.86
C TYR A 94 -7.82 6.27 -2.84
N GLN A 95 -8.98 6.19 -3.50
CA GLN A 95 -9.98 7.25 -3.42
C GLN A 95 -11.41 6.70 -3.64
N ASP A 96 -12.37 7.43 -3.08
CA ASP A 96 -13.78 7.40 -3.44
C ASP A 96 -14.26 8.84 -3.63
N TYR A 97 -15.36 9.04 -4.37
CA TYR A 97 -16.02 10.34 -4.37
C TYR A 97 -16.71 10.55 -3.01
N GLU A 98 -16.38 11.63 -2.29
CA GLU A 98 -16.87 11.88 -0.93
C GLU A 98 -18.41 11.81 -0.80
N TYR A 99 -19.15 12.33 -1.77
CA TYR A 99 -20.62 12.29 -1.77
C TYR A 99 -21.23 10.91 -2.06
N THR A 100 -20.41 9.91 -2.38
CA THR A 100 -20.86 8.53 -2.69
C THR A 100 -20.70 7.56 -1.53
N VAL A 101 -19.95 7.94 -0.49
CA VAL A 101 -19.80 7.14 0.73
C VAL A 101 -20.77 7.61 1.81
N SER A 102 -21.20 6.70 2.68
CA SER A 102 -22.03 7.11 3.83
C SER A 102 -21.18 7.90 4.84
N GLU A 103 -21.81 8.85 5.53
CA GLU A 103 -21.14 9.61 6.60
C GLU A 103 -20.56 8.68 7.68
N SER A 104 -21.29 7.62 8.03
CA SER A 104 -20.83 6.62 8.99
C SER A 104 -19.53 5.93 8.55
N TYR A 105 -19.41 5.59 7.27
CA TYR A 105 -18.20 4.96 6.72
C TYR A 105 -17.03 5.94 6.74
N ALA A 106 -17.24 7.18 6.28
CA ALA A 106 -16.23 8.22 6.30
C ALA A 106 -15.73 8.49 7.74
N GLN A 107 -16.63 8.51 8.73
CA GLN A 107 -16.28 8.65 10.14
C GLN A 107 -15.46 7.46 10.66
N SER A 108 -15.78 6.22 10.27
CA SER A 108 -14.98 5.04 10.62
C SER A 108 -13.56 5.12 10.03
N CYS A 109 -13.41 5.50 8.76
CA CYS A 109 -12.08 5.72 8.17
C CYS A 109 -11.31 6.81 8.92
N ASN A 110 -11.96 7.93 9.25
CA ASN A 110 -11.34 9.01 10.01
C ASN A 110 -10.90 8.57 11.43
N GLN A 111 -11.67 7.70 12.08
CA GLN A 111 -11.27 7.13 13.37
C GLN A 111 -10.00 6.28 13.26
N GLU A 112 -9.86 5.46 12.22
CA GLU A 112 -8.63 4.70 11.99
C GLU A 112 -7.43 5.62 11.68
N PHE A 113 -7.62 6.67 10.87
CA PHE A 113 -6.55 7.66 10.64
C PHE A 113 -6.12 8.36 11.94
N MET A 114 -7.06 8.72 12.81
CA MET A 114 -6.75 9.28 14.12
C MET A 114 -6.02 8.26 15.00
N ALA A 115 -6.49 7.01 15.05
CA ALA A 115 -5.85 5.94 15.81
C ALA A 115 -4.41 5.71 15.35
N TYR A 116 -4.17 5.73 14.04
CA TYR A 116 -2.85 5.64 13.44
C TYR A 116 -1.95 6.81 13.86
N SER A 117 -2.46 8.04 13.80
CA SER A 117 -1.68 9.25 14.14
C SER A 117 -1.18 9.28 15.60
N LEU A 118 -1.77 8.47 16.48
CA LEU A 118 -1.33 8.33 17.87
C LEU A 118 -0.13 7.39 18.02
N GLN A 119 0.25 6.64 16.97
CA GLN A 119 1.33 5.65 17.01
C GLN A 119 2.71 6.23 16.63
N GLY A 120 2.76 7.47 16.14
CA GLY A 120 4.00 8.19 15.78
C GLY A 120 4.08 8.50 14.30
#